data_AF-A0A8J2YZW3-F1
#
_entry.id   AF-A0A8J2YZW3-F1
#
_cell.length_a   1.000
_cell.length_b   1.000
_cell.length_c   1.000
_cell.angle_alpha   90.00
_cell.angle_beta   90.00
_cell.angle_gamma   90.00
#
_symmetry.space_group_name_H-M   'P 1'
#
loop_
_entity.id
_entity.type
_entity.pdbx_description
1 polymer ?
#
loop_
_entity_poly.entity_id
_entity_poly.type
_entity_poly.pdbx_seq_one_letter_code
_entity_poly.pdbx_strand_id
1 'polypeptide(L)' 'MGEDFWPYGVEPNRHVLDRFLGYHYDQGLSPRRLTVEELFHLSTLATFKI' A
#
# COMPACT_ATOMS: atom_id res chain seq x y z
N MET A 1 -19.40 14.85 1.22
CA MET A 1 -18.07 14.38 0.77
C MET A 1 -17.65 13.28 1.72
N GLY A 2 -17.24 12.11 1.22
CA GLY A 2 -17.06 10.89 2.02
C GLY A 2 -16.09 11.06 3.18
N GLU A 3 -16.30 10.27 4.24
CA GLU A 3 -15.43 10.21 5.42
C GLU A 3 -14.01 9.85 4.98
N ASP A 4 -13.04 10.71 5.29
CA ASP A 4 -11.61 10.63 4.95
C ASP A 4 -11.25 10.46 3.46
N PHE A 5 -11.19 11.61 2.77
CA PHE A 5 -10.68 11.70 1.40
C PHE A 5 -9.21 11.24 1.28
N TRP A 6 -8.41 11.42 2.34
CA TRP A 6 -6.98 11.05 2.41
C TRP A 6 -6.72 10.18 3.65
N PRO A 7 -7.05 8.87 3.61
CA PRO A 7 -6.78 8.00 4.73
C PRO A 7 -5.28 7.91 4.99
N TYR A 8 -4.88 7.96 6.26
CA TYR A 8 -3.49 7.86 6.67
C TYR A 8 -3.17 6.45 7.16
N GLY A 9 -1.98 5.96 6.82
CA GLY A 9 -1.52 4.62 7.21
C GLY A 9 -1.80 3.55 6.16
N VAL A 10 -1.19 2.37 6.38
CA VAL A 10 -1.18 1.27 5.40
C VAL A 10 -2.52 0.55 5.35
N GLU A 11 -3.15 0.26 6.49
CA GLU A 11 -4.40 -0.51 6.52
C GLU A 11 -5.56 0.12 5.74
N PRO A 12 -5.93 1.40 5.93
CA PRO A 12 -7.01 1.98 5.14
C PRO A 12 -6.64 2.12 3.65
N ASN A 13 -5.36 2.14 3.31
CA ASN A 13 -4.86 2.20 1.92
C ASN A 13 -4.48 0.84 1.33
N ARG A 14 -4.67 -0.27 2.06
CA ARG A 14 -4.15 -1.59 1.67
C ARG A 14 -4.64 -2.03 0.30
N HIS A 15 -5.91 -1.76 0.00
CA HIS A 15 -6.51 -2.05 -1.30
C HIS A 15 -5.91 -1.23 -2.46
N VAL A 16 -5.53 0.02 -2.20
CA VAL A 16 -4.86 0.90 -3.18
C VAL A 16 -3.45 0.37 -3.45
N LEU A 17 -2.71 0.02 -2.39
CA LEU A 17 -1.36 -0.50 -2.47
C LEU A 17 -1.32 -1.84 -3.22
N ASP A 18 -2.23 -2.79 -2.93
CA ASP A 18 -2.30 -4.05 -3.68
C ASP A 18 -2.59 -3.81 -5.17
N ARG A 19 -3.48 -2.87 -5.50
CA ARG A 19 -3.79 -2.55 -6.89
C ARG A 19 -2.62 -1.91 -7.62
N PHE A 20 -1.89 -1.02 -6.95
CA PHE A 20 -0.65 -0.44 -7.46
C PHE A 20 0.38 -1.54 -7.77
N LEU A 21 0.56 -2.51 -6.87
CA LEU A 21 1.52 -3.62 -7.07
C LEU A 21 1.09 -4.57 -8.18
N GLY A 22 -0.21 -4.78 -8.36
CA GLY A 22 -0.76 -5.49 -9.51
C GLY A 22 -0.34 -4.82 -10.82
N TYR A 23 -0.62 -3.52 -10.98
CA TYR A 23 -0.22 -2.80 -12.19
C TYR A 23 1.29 -2.74 -12.39
N HIS A 24 2.05 -2.57 -11.31
CA HIS A 24 3.51 -2.55 -11.35
C HIS A 24 4.10 -3.87 -11.86
N TYR A 25 3.49 -5.00 -11.47
CA TYR A 25 3.85 -6.31 -12.00
C TYR A 25 3.40 -6.49 -13.46
N ASP A 26 2.17 -6.13 -13.78
CA ASP A 26 1.62 -6.26 -15.15
C ASP A 26 2.42 -5.43 -16.17
N GLN A 27 2.99 -4.30 -15.73
CA GLN A 27 3.86 -3.45 -16.55
C GLN A 27 5.32 -3.92 -16.59
N GLY A 28 5.66 -5.04 -15.93
CA GLY A 28 7.01 -5.59 -15.90
C GLY A 28 8.02 -4.76 -15.10
N LEU A 29 7.55 -3.81 -14.28
CA LEU A 29 8.41 -2.98 -13.44
C LEU A 29 8.92 -3.75 -12.21
N SER A 30 8.19 -4.78 -11.79
CA SER A 30 8.68 -5.78 -10.82
C SER A 30 8.90 -7.13 -11.49
N PRO A 31 9.98 -7.86 -11.13
CA PRO A 31 10.23 -9.21 -11.62
C PRO A 31 9.21 -10.25 -11.13
N ARG A 32 8.44 -9.92 -10.08
CA ARG A 32 7.37 -10.74 -9.50
C ARG A 32 6.31 -9.84 -8.84
N ARG A 33 5.11 -10.35 -8.63
CA ARG A 33 4.09 -9.63 -7.84
C ARG A 33 4.53 -9.55 -6.38
N LEU A 34 4.68 -8.33 -5.89
CA LEU A 34 4.98 -8.02 -4.50
C LEU A 34 3.68 -7.87 -3.70
N THR A 35 3.71 -8.18 -2.41
CA THR A 35 2.61 -7.89 -1.48
C THR A 35 2.91 -6.68 -0.61
N VAL A 36 1.87 -6.13 0.02
CA VAL A 36 2.00 -4.94 0.89
C VAL A 36 2.90 -5.23 2.10
N GLU A 37 2.85 -6.45 2.65
CA GLU A 37 3.71 -6.90 3.76
C GLU A 37 5.18 -6.97 3.39
N GLU A 38 5.50 -7.27 2.13
CA GLU A 38 6.88 -7.32 1.65
C GLU A 38 7.48 -5.91 1.53
N LEU A 39 6.63 -4.89 1.33
CA LEU A 39 7.04 -3.49 1.25
C LEU A 39 7.09 -2.82 2.62
N PHE A 40 6.15 -3.15 3.50
CA PHE A 40 6.03 -2.57 4.83
C PHE A 40 6.17 -3.67 5.87
N HIS A 41 7.35 -3.75 6.48
CA HIS A 41 7.55 -4.61 7.64
C HIS A 41 6.58 -4.21 8.76
N LEU A 42 6.03 -5.18 9.51
CA LEU A 42 4.99 -4.92 10.54
C LEU A 42 5.40 -3.81 11.54
N SER A 43 6.69 -3.66 11.81
CA SER A 43 7.24 -2.62 12.69
C SER A 43 7.10 -1.18 12.15
N THR A 44 6.86 -0.99 10.85
CA THR A 44 6.71 0.32 10.21
C THR A 44 5.25 0.70 9.97
N LEU A 45 4.30 -0.19 10.29
CA LEU A 45 2.86 0.09 10.18
C LEU A 45 2.35 1.08 11.23
N ALA A 46 3.19 1.47 12.19
CA ALA A 46 2.88 2.51 13.16
C ALA A 46 2.67 3.86 12.44
N THR A 47 1.45 4.37 12.48
CA THR A 47 1.10 5.65 11.87
C THR A 47 1.68 6.79 12.71
N PHE A 48 2.80 7.38 12.26
CA PHE A 48 3.28 8.65 12.80
C PHE A 48 2.48 9.79 12.16
N LYS A 49 1.54 10.35 12.94
CA LYS A 49 0.88 11.62 12.66
C LYS A 49 1.59 12.67 13.52
N ILE A 50 2.26 13.64 12.88
CA ILE A 50 2.80 14.85 13.55
C ILE A 50 1.66 15.85 13.66
#